data_AF-A0A7X0VUQ9-F1
#
_entry.id   AF-A0A7X0VUQ9-F1
#
_cell.length_a   1.000
_cell.length_b   1.000
_cell.length_c   1.000
_cell.angle_alpha   90.00
_cell.angle_beta   90.00
_cell.angle_gamma   90.00
#
_symmetry.space_group_name_H-M   'P 1'
#
loop_
_entity.id
_entity.type
_entity.pdbx_description
1 polymer ?
#
loop_
_entity_poly.entity_id
_entity_poly.type
_entity_poly.pdbx_seq_one_letter_code
_entity_poly.pdbx_strand_id
1 'polypeptide(L)' 'MSELIENFKVSLIKEGKSPKIIESYIGDIKAFIEFLTTKGVDFNGNI' A
#
# COMPACT_ATOMS: atom_id res chain seq x y z
N MET A 1 3.72 8.62 -2.36
CA MET A 1 2.98 7.61 -1.58
C MET A 1 1.61 8.20 -1.35
N SER A 2 0.52 7.53 -1.72
CA SER A 2 -0.81 8.10 -1.51
C SER A 2 -1.13 8.16 -0.01
N GLU A 3 -1.94 9.13 0.39
CA GLU A 3 -2.40 9.29 1.77
C GLU A 3 -3.09 8.01 2.30
N LEU A 4 -3.80 7.30 1.41
CA LEU A 4 -4.41 6.01 1.69
C LEU A 4 -3.40 4.95 2.16
N ILE A 5 -2.24 4.83 1.50
CA ILE A 5 -1.22 3.82 1.83
C ILE A 5 -0.58 4.14 3.18
N GLU A 6 -0.34 5.42 3.47
CA GLU A 6 0.20 5.83 4.77
C GLU A 6 -0.81 5.62 5.90
N ASN A 7 -2.09 5.96 5.68
CA ASN A 7 -3.15 5.69 6.65
C ASN A 7 -3.31 4.20 6.93
N PHE A 8 -3.21 3.36 5.90
CA PHE A 8 -3.21 1.91 6.04
C PHE A 8 -1.98 1.40 6.81
N LYS A 9 -0.79 1.92 6.52
CA LYS A 9 0.42 1.59 7.29
C LYS A 9 0.26 1.92 8.77
N VAL A 10 -0.29 3.09 9.08
CA VAL A 10 -0.57 3.52 10.46
C VAL A 10 -1.59 2.60 11.15
N SER A 11 -2.63 2.13 10.45
CA SER A 11 -3.59 1.18 11.05
C SER A 11 -2.93 -0.15 11.41
N LEU A 12 -2.05 -0.67 10.55
CA LEU A 12 -1.32 -1.92 10.82
C LEU A 12 -0.38 -1.78 12.03
N ILE A 13 0.26 -0.62 12.20
CA ILE A 13 1.06 -0.32 13.40
C ILE A 13 0.18 -0.31 14.65
N LYS A 14 -1.00 0.34 14.59
CA LYS A 14 -1.96 0.38 15.71
C LYS A 14 -2.50 -1.01 16.08
N GLU A 15 -2.64 -1.90 15.11
CA GLU A 15 -3.02 -3.30 15.31
C GLU A 15 -1.89 -4.17 15.89
N GLY A 16 -0.69 -3.62 16.07
CA GLY A 16 0.46 -4.36 16.61
C GLY A 16 1.03 -5.40 15.64
N LYS A 17 0.83 -5.22 14.33
CA LYS A 17 1.46 -6.09 13.32
C LYS A 17 2.98 -5.97 13.40
N SER A 18 3.68 -7.08 13.18
CA SER A 18 5.14 -7.06 13.16
C SER A 18 5.66 -6.26 11.96
N PRO A 19 6.84 -5.63 12.06
CA PRO A 19 7.42 -4.85 10.97
C PRO A 19 7.48 -5.61 9.64
N LYS A 20 7.82 -6.90 9.68
CA LYS A 20 7.89 -7.78 8.49
C LYS A 20 6.53 -7.94 7.80
N ILE A 21 5.44 -8.03 8.56
CA ILE A 21 4.09 -8.13 7.99
C ILE A 21 3.67 -6.81 7.36
N ILE A 22 3.98 -5.69 8.02
CA ILE A 22 3.72 -4.35 7.49
C ILE A 22 4.50 -4.14 6.18
N GLU A 23 5.78 -4.50 6.15
CA GLU A 23 6.61 -4.44 4.94
C GLU A 23 6.05 -5.29 3.81
N SER A 24 5.60 -6.52 4.10
CA SER A 24 4.97 -7.41 3.12
C SER A 24 3.73 -6.76 2.50
N TYR A 25 2.79 -6.29 3.32
CA TYR A 25 1.54 -5.70 2.82
C TYR A 25 1.76 -4.43 2.02
N ILE A 26 2.65 -3.54 2.49
CA ILE A 26 2.98 -2.31 1.77
C ILE A 26 3.75 -2.63 0.48
N GLY A 27 4.58 -3.68 0.47
CA GLY A 27 5.26 -4.18 -0.71
C GLY A 27 4.28 -4.68 -1.77
N ASP A 28 3.34 -5.54 -1.38
CA ASP A 28 2.33 -6.11 -2.29
C ASP A 28 1.47 -5.02 -2.93
N ILE A 29 1.03 -4.02 -2.16
CA ILE A 29 0.26 -2.88 -2.67
C ILE A 29 1.08 -2.09 -3.69
N LYS A 30 2.36 -1.82 -3.41
CA LYS A 30 3.24 -1.11 -4.34
C LYS A 30 3.43 -1.88 -5.64
N ALA A 31 3.71 -3.17 -5.55
CA ALA A 31 3.87 -4.04 -6.72
C ALA A 31 2.58 -4.08 -7.57
N PHE A 32 1.41 -4.10 -6.92
CA PHE A 32 0.14 -4.05 -7.63
C PHE A 32 -0.10 -2.71 -8.34
N ILE A 33 0.20 -1.59 -7.68
CA ILE A 33 0.10 -0.25 -8.30
C ILE A 33 1.05 -0.11 -9.50
N GLU A 34 2.27 -0.61 -9.35
CA GLU A 34 3.25 -0.65 -10.44
C GLU A 34 2.71 -1.49 -11.61
N PHE A 35 2.16 -2.67 -11.32
CA PHE A 35 1.50 -3.50 -12.32
C PHE A 35 0.36 -2.76 -13.05
N LEU A 36 -0.52 -2.07 -12.32
CA LEU A 36 -1.60 -1.26 -12.92
C LEU A 36 -1.06 -0.15 -13.83
N THR A 37 0.03 0.49 -13.42
CA THR A 37 0.73 1.50 -14.22
C THR A 37 1.21 0.91 -15.56
N THR A 38 1.74 -0.33 -15.55
CA THR A 38 2.10 -1.03 -16.80
C THR A 38 0.90 -1.33 -17.72
N LYS A 39 -0.32 -1.29 -17.19
CA LYS A 39 -1.57 -1.46 -17.94
C LYS A 39 -2.21 -0.12 -18.36
N GLY A 40 -1.54 1.00 -18.10
CA GLY A 40 -2.05 2.34 -18.41
C GLY A 40 -3.10 2.84 -17.42
N VAL A 41 -3.21 2.20 -16.25
CA VAL A 41 -4.09 2.64 -15.16
C VAL A 41 -3.26 3.44 -14.15
N ASP A 42 -3.58 4.72 -14.01
CA ASP A 42 -3.00 5.57 -12.97
C ASP A 42 -3.85 5.47 -11.69
N PHE A 43 -3.39 4.68 -10.73
CA PHE A 43 -4.07 4.54 -9.44
C PHE A 43 -3.65 5.68 -8.50
N ASN A 44 -4.56 6.64 -8.32
CA ASN A 44 -4.35 7.79 -7.43
C ASN A 44 -4.86 7.59 -5.99
N GLY A 45 -5.40 6.40 -5.67
CA GLY A 45 -5.91 6.11 -4.33
C GLY A 45 -7.26 6.74 -3.99
N ASN A 46 -7.91 7.40 -4.94
CA ASN A 46 -9.30 7.86 -4.80
C ASN A 46 -10.22 6.72 -5.23
N ILE A 47 -11.04 6.24 -4.29
CA ILE A 47 -12.10 5.25 -4.52
C ILE A 47 -13.44 5.98 -4.55
#